data_AF-X1SE84-F1
#
_entry.id   AF-X1SE84-F1
#
_cell.length_a   1.000
_cell.length_b   1.000
_cell.length_c   1.000
_cell.angle_alpha   90.00
_cell.angle_beta   90.00
_cell.angle_gamma   90.00
#
_symmetry.space_group_name_H-M   'P 1'
#
loop_
_entity.id
_entity.type
_entity.pdbx_description
1 polymer ?
#
loop_
_entity_poly.entity_id
_entity_poly.type
_entity_poly.pdbx_seq_one_letter_code
_entity_poly.pdbx_strand_id
1 'polypeptide(L)' 'MPMSIEEKRKIFPPDHPCQGKTEVEPEPEPEPEPPETED' A
#
# COMPACT_ATOMS: atom_id res chain seq x y z
N MET A 1 17.25 1.59 3.39
CA MET A 1 16.87 2.86 2.72
C MET A 1 16.01 2.50 1.52
N PRO A 2 14.75 2.97 1.42
CA PRO A 2 13.95 2.72 0.22
C PRO A 2 14.54 3.49 -0.97
N MET A 3 14.63 2.83 -2.13
CA MET A 3 15.11 3.45 -3.37
C MET A 3 14.18 4.58 -3.82
N SER A 4 14.76 5.68 -4.30
CA SER A 4 14.03 6.83 -4.85
C SER A 4 13.19 6.45 -6.08
N ILE A 5 12.07 7.15 -6.29
CA ILE A 5 11.14 6.90 -7.40
C ILE A 5 11.84 6.98 -8.76
N GLU A 6 12.78 7.91 -8.92
CA GLU A 6 13.57 8.08 -10.14
C GLU A 6 14.48 6.87 -10.43
N GLU A 7 15.10 6.32 -9.37
CA GLU A 7 15.92 5.11 -9.47
C GLU A 7 15.07 3.88 -9.81
N LYS A 8 13.86 3.77 -9.23
CA LYS A 8 12.90 2.74 -9.59
C LYS A 8 12.44 2.83 -11.05
N ARG A 9 12.26 4.02 -11.61
CA ARG A 9 11.90 4.22 -13.03
C ARG A 9 13.01 3.84 -14.00
N LYS A 10 14.27 3.86 -13.55
CA LYS A 10 15.43 3.40 -14.32
C LYS A 10 15.55 1.88 -14.35
N ILE A 11 15.13 1.21 -13.26
CA ILE A 11 15.15 -0.26 -13.11
C ILE A 11 13.91 -0.89 -13.73
N PHE A 12 12.75 -0.29 -13.48
CA PHE A 12 11.47 -0.71 -14.01
C PHE A 12 10.99 0.40 -14.96
N PRO A 13 11.09 0.22 -16.29
CA PRO A 13 10.53 1.17 -17.25
C PRO A 13 9.01 1.35 -17.04
N PRO A 14 8.42 2.45 -17.56
CA PRO A 14 7.00 2.78 -17.38
C PRO A 14 6.02 1.67 -17.81
N ASP A 15 6.43 0.83 -18.76
CA ASP A 15 5.64 -0.29 -19.28
C ASP A 15 5.99 -1.64 -18.61
N HIS A 16 6.82 -1.61 -17.57
CA HIS A 16 7.26 -2.86 -16.94
C HIS A 16 6.06 -3.51 -16.21
N PRO A 17 5.80 -4.81 -16.43
CA PRO A 17 4.63 -5.49 -15.86
C PRO A 17 4.59 -5.50 -14.32
N CYS A 18 5.69 -5.14 -13.66
CA CYS A 18 5.77 -4.96 -12.21
C CYS A 18 5.37 -3.56 -11.70
N GLN A 19 5.29 -2.52 -12.54
CA GLN A 19 4.90 -1.18 -12.11
C GLN A 19 3.40 -1.05 -11.80
N GLY A 20 2.55 -1.90 -12.37
CA GLY A 20 1.12 -1.99 -12.05
C GLY A 20 0.80 -2.85 -10.82
N LYS A 21 1.83 -3.39 -10.15
CA LYS A 21 1.68 -4.26 -8.96
C LYS A 21 1.94 -3.50 -7.68
N THR A 22 1.45 -2.27 -7.58
CA THR A 22 1.05 -1.79 -6.28
C THR A 22 -0.38 -2.26 -6.12
N GLU A 23 -0.54 -3.52 -5.73
CA GLU A 23 -1.70 -3.93 -4.95
C GLU A 23 -1.65 -3.03 -3.72
N VAL A 24 -2.23 -1.83 -3.84
CA VAL A 24 -2.78 -1.17 -2.67
C VAL A 24 -3.93 -2.09 -2.31
N GLU A 25 -3.62 -3.12 -1.52
CA GLU A 25 -4.65 -3.76 -0.72
C GLU A 25 -5.41 -2.60 -0.09
N PRO A 26 -6.75 -2.54 -0.24
CA PRO A 26 -7.51 -1.55 0.49
C PRO A 26 -7.11 -1.70 1.96
N GLU A 27 -6.66 -0.60 2.58
CA GLU A 27 -6.33 -0.57 3.99
C GLU A 27 -7.51 -1.21 4.74
N PRO A 28 -7.29 -2.25 5.57
CA PRO A 28 -8.39 -2.96 6.21
C PRO A 28 -9.26 -1.95 6.97
N GLU A 29 -10.58 -2.03 6.80
CA GLU A 29 -11.50 -1.16 7.54
C GLU A 29 -11.19 -1.26 9.05
N PRO A 30 -11.20 -0.13 9.78
CA PRO A 30 -10.93 -0.15 11.22
C PRO A 30 -11.93 -1.07 11.92
N GLU A 31 -11.44 -1.92 12.84
CA GLU A 31 -12.30 -2.77 13.65
C GLU A 31 -13.34 -1.93 14.42
N PRO A 32 -14.60 -2.38 14.53
CA PRO A 32 -15.62 -1.68 15.29
C PRO A 32 -15.22 -1.56 16.77
N GLU A 33 -15.41 -0.38 17.35
CA GLU A 33 -15.14 -0.16 18.78
C GLU A 33 -15.99 -1.11 19.65
N PRO A 34 -15.40 -1.67 20.74
CA PRO A 34 -16.15 -2.55 21.62
C PRO A 34 -17.32 -1.79 22.26
N PRO A 35 -18.45 -2.46 22.52
CA PRO A 35 -19.57 -1.82 23.20
C PRO A 35 -19.10 -1.33 24.57
N GLU A 36 -19.38 -0.07 24.88
CA GLU A 36 -19.19 0.45 26.23
C GLU A 36 -20.08 -0.38 27.16
N THR A 37 -19.46 -1.23 27.98
CA THR A 37 -20.16 -1.91 29.07
C THR A 37 -20.60 -0.85 30.06
N GLU A 38 -21.88 -0.48 30.00
CA GLU A 38 -22.57 0.27 31.04
C GLU A 38 -22.83 -0.69 32.21
N ASP A 39 -22.30 -0.37 33.40
CA ASP A 39 -22.52 -1.05 34.68
C ASP A 39 -23.84 -0.62 35.32
#